data_AF-A0A4Z1DB19-F1
#
_entry.id   AF-A0A4Z1DB19-F1
#
_cell.length_a   1.000
_cell.length_b   1.000
_cell.length_c   1.000
_cell.angle_alpha   90.00
_cell.angle_beta   90.00
_cell.angle_gamma   90.00
#
_symmetry.space_group_name_H-M   'P 1'
#
loop_
_entity.id
_entity.type
_entity.pdbx_description
1 polymer ?
#
loop_
_entity_poly.entity_id
_entity_poly.type
_entity_poly.pdbx_seq_one_letter_code
_entity_poly.pdbx_strand_id
1 'polypeptide(L)'
;MSYDITLVRVQPGLTLQETLDRLNADFDPDGDLPPLRLTRAQRNEWGRILRRVSRDIGPVESEEYLYSLTLETVGPPGRVQLDYCGDTGHIEVAYRHAGPATSEVMKLAYRIARIVEEESSLTGHDFEVDQPTRTGDPAIAAARLSSVSEWTQHHLS
;
A
#
# COMPACT_ATOMS: atom_id res chain seq x y z
N MET A 1 8.74 -7.48 9.86
CA MET A 1 8.08 -7.90 8.61
C MET A 1 6.71 -7.26 8.57
N SER A 2 6.29 -6.81 7.39
CA SER A 2 4.99 -6.22 7.09
C SER A 2 4.28 -7.05 6.03
N TYR A 3 2.96 -6.95 6.02
CA TYR A 3 2.12 -7.33 4.90
C TYR A 3 2.08 -6.16 3.93
N ASP A 4 2.37 -6.41 2.66
CA ASP A 4 2.55 -5.35 1.66
C ASP A 4 1.56 -5.50 0.50
N ILE A 5 0.87 -4.40 0.16
CA ILE A 5 0.06 -4.27 -1.05
C ILE A 5 0.77 -3.28 -1.97
N THR A 6 0.91 -3.63 -3.24
CA THR A 6 1.64 -2.83 -4.23
C THR A 6 0.69 -2.16 -5.21
N LEU A 7 0.92 -0.89 -5.50
CA LEU A 7 0.20 -0.13 -6.52
C LEU A 7 1.20 0.41 -7.54
N VAL A 8 0.89 0.27 -8.83
CA VAL A 8 1.79 0.72 -9.90
C VAL A 8 1.04 1.42 -11.03
N ARG A 9 1.69 2.40 -11.66
CA ARG A 9 1.20 3.02 -12.87
C ARG A 9 1.51 2.11 -14.05
N VAL A 10 0.49 1.41 -14.54
CA VAL A 10 0.65 0.55 -15.72
C VAL A 10 0.98 1.42 -16.92
N GLN A 11 2.14 1.17 -17.54
CA GLN A 11 2.56 1.96 -18.70
C GLN A 11 1.64 1.68 -19.90
N PRO A 12 1.36 2.69 -20.75
CA PRO A 12 0.51 2.49 -21.92
C PRO A 12 0.98 1.31 -22.79
N GLY A 13 0.08 0.37 -23.05
CA GLY A 13 0.36 -0.81 -23.87
C GLY A 13 1.01 -1.99 -23.14
N LEU A 14 1.26 -1.87 -21.83
CA LEU A 14 1.72 -2.99 -20.99
C LEU A 14 0.59 -3.56 -20.14
N THR A 15 0.78 -4.80 -19.73
CA THR A 15 0.07 -5.43 -18.62
C THR A 15 0.67 -5.02 -17.28
N LEU A 16 -0.06 -5.31 -16.19
CA LEU A 16 0.45 -5.15 -14.82
C LEU A 16 1.74 -5.96 -14.61
N GLN A 17 1.75 -7.24 -15.03
CA GLN A 17 2.91 -8.11 -14.88
C GLN A 17 4.12 -7.56 -15.63
N GLU A 18 3.96 -7.16 -16.90
CA GLU A 18 5.08 -6.59 -17.68
C GLU A 18 5.60 -5.29 -17.08
N THR A 19 4.72 -4.49 -16.45
CA THR A 19 5.14 -3.28 -15.73
C THR A 19 6.00 -3.65 -14.52
N LEU A 20 5.60 -4.67 -13.75
CA LEU A 20 6.34 -5.14 -12.58
C LEU A 20 7.67 -5.80 -12.97
N ASP A 21 7.68 -6.60 -14.03
CA ASP A 21 8.89 -7.23 -14.54
C ASP A 21 9.93 -6.17 -14.94
N ARG A 22 9.50 -5.05 -15.51
CA ARG A 22 10.38 -3.91 -15.81
C ARG A 22 10.89 -3.24 -14.54
N LEU A 23 10.00 -2.94 -13.58
CA LEU A 23 10.41 -2.33 -12.30
C LEU A 23 11.43 -3.21 -11.57
N ASN A 24 11.24 -4.53 -11.58
CA ASN A 24 12.18 -5.49 -10.99
C ASN A 24 13.48 -5.60 -11.77
N ALA A 25 13.45 -5.52 -13.11
CA ALA A 25 14.66 -5.55 -13.94
C ALA A 25 15.52 -4.29 -13.76
N ASP A 26 14.89 -3.15 -13.49
CA ASP A 26 15.56 -1.88 -13.23
C ASP A 26 16.00 -1.72 -11.76
N PHE A 27 15.62 -2.64 -10.88
CA PHE A 27 15.96 -2.61 -9.47
C PHE A 27 17.42 -3.03 -9.23
N ASP A 28 18.23 -2.10 -8.72
CA ASP A 28 19.58 -2.35 -8.24
C ASP A 28 19.58 -2.36 -6.70
N PRO A 29 19.78 -3.52 -6.03
CA PRO A 29 19.78 -3.59 -4.57
C PRO A 29 20.94 -2.83 -3.93
N ASP A 30 22.03 -2.59 -4.66
CA ASP A 30 23.21 -1.88 -4.19
C ASP A 30 23.25 -0.42 -4.68
N GLY A 31 22.26 -0.02 -5.49
CA GLY A 31 22.16 1.31 -6.08
C GLY A 31 21.48 2.33 -5.16
N ASP A 32 21.99 3.57 -5.17
CA ASP A 32 21.32 4.67 -4.47
C ASP A 32 19.97 4.99 -5.15
N LEU A 33 18.90 4.96 -4.36
CA LEU A 33 17.58 5.38 -4.83
C LEU A 33 17.60 6.89 -5.15
N PRO A 34 17.10 7.32 -6.32
CA PRO A 34 16.99 8.73 -6.63
C PRO A 34 16.01 9.42 -5.67
N PRO A 35 16.29 10.66 -5.22
CA PRO A 35 15.34 11.42 -4.41
C PRO A 35 14.00 11.59 -5.12
N LEU A 36 12.93 11.70 -4.35
CA LEU A 36 11.57 11.84 -4.85
C LEU A 36 11.43 13.07 -5.76
N ARG A 37 11.04 12.84 -7.01
CA ARG A 37 10.81 13.88 -8.03
C ARG A 37 9.43 13.76 -8.64
N LEU A 38 8.43 14.28 -7.92
CA LEU A 38 7.05 14.28 -8.39
C LEU A 38 6.78 15.39 -9.42
N THR A 39 6.08 15.02 -10.48
CA THR A 39 5.44 15.98 -11.38
C THR A 39 4.34 16.76 -10.64
N ARG A 40 3.91 17.90 -11.22
CA ARG A 40 2.76 18.64 -10.69
C ARG A 40 1.49 17.80 -10.66
N ALA A 41 1.30 16.92 -11.65
CA ALA A 41 0.17 16.00 -11.70
C ALA A 41 0.21 15.03 -10.51
N GLN A 42 1.36 14.39 -10.26
CA GLN A 42 1.52 13.46 -9.14
C GLN A 42 1.39 14.13 -7.76
N ARG A 43 1.88 15.37 -7.60
CA ARG A 43 1.62 16.13 -6.36
C ARG A 43 0.13 16.46 -6.17
N ASN A 44 -0.59 16.74 -7.27
CA ASN A 44 -2.02 16.96 -7.22
C ASN A 44 -2.80 15.66 -6.91
N GLU A 45 -2.36 14.52 -7.44
CA GLU A 45 -2.89 13.18 -7.12
C GLU A 45 -2.75 12.92 -5.61
N TRP A 46 -1.54 13.09 -5.05
CA TRP A 46 -1.30 12.98 -3.62
C TRP A 46 -2.25 13.85 -2.78
N GLY A 47 -2.39 15.13 -3.15
CA GLY A 47 -3.28 16.03 -2.43
C GLY A 47 -4.75 15.59 -2.47
N ARG A 48 -5.21 14.92 -3.54
CA ARG A 48 -6.56 14.33 -3.61
C ARG A 48 -6.67 13.08 -2.75
N ILE A 49 -5.68 12.18 -2.80
CA ILE A 49 -5.59 10.98 -1.96
C ILE A 49 -5.71 11.38 -0.48
N LEU A 50 -4.83 12.27 -0.02
CA LEU A 50 -4.79 12.68 1.38
C LEU A 50 -6.14 13.23 1.85
N ARG A 51 -6.73 14.17 1.10
CA ARG A 51 -8.06 14.73 1.43
C ARG A 51 -9.15 13.66 1.46
N ARG A 52 -9.13 12.71 0.51
CA ARG A 52 -10.16 11.69 0.41
C ARG A 52 -10.05 10.64 1.51
N VAL A 53 -8.83 10.18 1.81
CA VAL A 53 -8.57 9.29 2.94
C VAL A 53 -8.99 9.97 4.25
N SER A 54 -8.55 11.21 4.49
CA SER A 54 -8.93 11.94 5.71
C SER A 54 -10.45 12.06 5.90
N ARG A 55 -11.19 12.25 4.80
CA ARG A 55 -12.66 12.40 4.81
C ARG A 55 -13.39 11.06 4.98
N ASP A 56 -12.99 10.03 4.24
CA ASP A 56 -13.76 8.78 4.10
C ASP A 56 -13.37 7.71 5.13
N ILE A 57 -12.18 7.85 5.73
CA ILE A 57 -11.60 6.89 6.67
C ILE A 57 -11.43 7.51 8.05
N GLY A 58 -10.87 8.72 8.12
CA GLY A 58 -10.62 9.42 9.38
C GLY A 58 -9.24 10.08 9.41
N PRO A 59 -8.83 10.64 10.56
CA PRO A 59 -7.58 11.35 10.70
C PRO A 59 -6.36 10.50 10.28
N VAL A 60 -5.45 11.14 9.57
CA VAL A 60 -4.17 10.56 9.16
C VAL A 60 -3.04 11.53 9.49
N GLU A 61 -1.88 10.99 9.82
CA GLU A 61 -0.63 11.71 9.79
C GLU A 61 -0.04 11.65 8.39
N SER A 62 0.70 12.69 7.98
CA SER A 62 1.34 12.73 6.68
C SER A 62 2.66 13.46 6.75
N GLU A 63 3.66 12.89 6.09
CA GLU A 63 5.03 13.41 6.04
C GLU A 63 5.63 13.24 4.64
N GLU A 64 6.52 14.14 4.25
CA GLU A 64 7.31 14.04 3.01
C GLU A 64 8.73 13.61 3.39
N TYR A 65 9.11 12.39 3.01
CA TYR A 65 10.45 11.86 3.19
C TYR A 65 11.26 11.99 1.89
N LEU A 66 12.55 11.65 1.96
CA LEU A 66 13.48 11.78 0.83
C LEU A 66 13.02 11.00 -0.42
N TYR A 67 12.32 9.88 -0.24
CA TYR A 67 11.96 8.95 -1.32
C TYR A 67 10.45 8.74 -1.51
N SER A 68 9.60 9.22 -0.59
CA SER A 68 8.16 8.98 -0.63
C SER A 68 7.38 10.11 0.04
N LEU A 69 6.10 10.23 -0.34
CA LEU A 69 5.10 10.90 0.47
C LEU A 69 4.35 9.84 1.27
N THR A 70 4.36 9.98 2.59
CA THR A 70 3.78 9.00 3.50
C THR A 70 2.48 9.53 4.08
N LEU A 71 1.49 8.65 4.21
CA LEU A 71 0.34 8.84 5.08
C LEU A 71 0.17 7.63 5.99
N GLU A 72 -0.26 7.88 7.22
CA GLU A 72 -0.48 6.85 8.23
C GLU A 72 -1.82 7.04 8.92
N THR A 73 -2.59 5.97 9.06
CA THR A 73 -3.85 6.02 9.81
C THR A 73 -3.61 6.11 11.32
N VAL A 74 -4.39 6.97 11.98
CA VAL A 74 -4.30 7.18 13.43
C VAL A 74 -5.49 6.51 14.14
N GLY A 75 -5.20 5.74 15.18
CA GLY A 75 -6.22 5.10 16.03
C GLY A 75 -6.69 3.74 15.54
N PRO A 76 -7.82 3.22 16.05
CA PRO A 76 -8.38 1.93 15.66
C PRO A 76 -8.80 1.91 14.18
N PRO A 77 -8.74 0.75 13.48
CA PRO A 77 -8.38 -0.58 13.97
C PRO A 77 -6.86 -0.82 14.09
N GLY A 78 -6.03 0.12 13.63
CA GLY A 78 -4.58 0.01 13.65
C GLY A 78 -3.94 0.94 12.63
N ARG A 79 -2.61 0.91 12.61
CA ARG A 79 -1.78 1.67 11.67
C ARG A 79 -1.73 0.95 10.33
N VAL A 80 -2.16 1.64 9.28
CA VAL A 80 -1.90 1.33 7.88
C VAL A 80 -1.09 2.48 7.32
N GLN A 81 0.08 2.18 6.76
CA GLN A 81 0.95 3.17 6.12
C GLN A 81 0.77 3.06 4.61
N LEU A 82 0.72 4.19 3.91
CA LEU A 82 0.90 4.25 2.45
C LEU A 82 2.11 5.13 2.17
N ASP A 83 3.06 4.59 1.42
CA ASP A 83 4.16 5.33 0.81
C ASP A 83 3.90 5.53 -0.68
N TYR A 84 3.84 6.77 -1.12
CA TYR A 84 3.57 7.15 -2.51
C TYR A 84 4.82 7.75 -3.17
N CYS A 85 5.27 7.14 -4.25
CA CYS A 85 6.49 7.52 -4.98
C CYS A 85 6.19 8.14 -6.36
N GLY A 86 4.92 8.40 -6.69
CA GLY A 86 4.49 8.99 -7.95
C GLY A 86 3.97 7.96 -8.96
N ASP A 87 4.82 7.02 -9.36
CA ASP A 87 4.43 5.93 -10.28
C ASP A 87 4.26 4.58 -9.59
N THR A 88 4.62 4.53 -8.30
CA THR A 88 4.36 3.39 -7.42
C THR A 88 3.76 3.88 -6.11
N GLY A 89 3.09 2.97 -5.41
CA GLY A 89 2.69 3.13 -4.03
C GLY A 89 2.72 1.81 -3.29
N HIS A 90 3.05 1.84 -2.01
CA HIS A 90 3.13 0.66 -1.16
C HIS A 90 2.29 0.88 0.08
N ILE A 91 1.39 -0.06 0.36
CA ILE A 91 0.62 -0.06 1.60
C ILE A 91 1.19 -1.14 2.51
N GLU A 92 1.57 -0.75 3.71
CA GLU A 92 2.17 -1.64 4.70
C GLU A 92 1.26 -1.81 5.92
N VAL A 93 1.09 -3.06 6.36
CA VAL A 93 0.43 -3.42 7.61
C VAL A 93 1.36 -4.31 8.43
N ALA A 94 1.70 -3.90 9.65
CA ALA A 94 2.60 -4.68 10.48
C ALA A 94 2.01 -6.06 10.86
N TYR A 95 2.81 -7.13 10.81
CA TYR A 95 2.47 -8.48 11.27
C TYR A 95 2.38 -8.58 12.80
N ARG A 96 1.41 -7.89 13.39
CA ARG A 96 1.14 -7.87 14.84
C ARG A 96 -0.34 -7.97 15.18
N HIS A 97 -1.20 -7.96 14.17
CA HIS A 97 -2.64 -8.07 14.34
C HIS A 97 -3.03 -9.55 14.37
N ALA A 98 -3.76 -9.97 15.39
CA ALA A 98 -4.29 -11.32 15.50
C ALA A 98 -5.81 -11.28 15.77
N GLY A 99 -6.51 -12.33 15.35
CA GLY A 99 -7.96 -12.45 15.58
C GLY A 99 -8.78 -11.36 14.87
N PRO A 100 -9.91 -10.92 15.43
CA PRO A 100 -10.86 -10.02 14.74
C PRO A 100 -10.28 -8.68 14.23
N ALA A 101 -9.16 -8.22 14.80
CA ALA A 101 -8.50 -6.98 14.39
C ALA A 101 -7.86 -7.07 12.99
N THR A 102 -7.49 -8.28 12.51
CA THR A 102 -6.90 -8.47 11.18
C THR A 102 -7.89 -8.14 10.07
N SER A 103 -9.15 -8.53 10.24
CA SER A 103 -10.24 -8.22 9.31
C SER A 103 -10.40 -6.71 9.14
N GLU A 104 -10.45 -5.97 10.25
CA GLU A 104 -10.72 -4.53 10.19
C GLU A 104 -9.53 -3.75 9.61
N VAL A 105 -8.29 -4.12 9.95
CA VAL A 105 -7.11 -3.47 9.37
C VAL A 105 -6.95 -3.79 7.87
N MET A 106 -7.28 -5.01 7.42
CA MET A 106 -7.21 -5.33 5.98
C MET A 106 -8.34 -4.70 5.18
N LYS A 107 -9.55 -4.59 5.73
CA LYS A 107 -10.61 -3.78 5.11
C LYS A 107 -10.17 -2.33 4.95
N LEU A 108 -9.50 -1.78 5.96
CA LEU A 108 -8.94 -0.43 5.91
C LEU A 108 -7.86 -0.30 4.83
N ALA A 109 -6.89 -1.20 4.78
CA ALA A 109 -5.84 -1.22 3.76
C ALA A 109 -6.41 -1.27 2.33
N TYR A 110 -7.38 -2.16 2.09
CA TYR A 110 -8.06 -2.26 0.78
C TYR A 110 -8.86 -1.00 0.44
N ARG A 111 -9.48 -0.34 1.41
CA ARG A 111 -10.18 0.93 1.18
C ARG A 111 -9.20 2.04 0.79
N ILE A 112 -8.03 2.12 1.44
CA ILE A 112 -6.98 3.08 1.08
C ILE A 112 -6.48 2.78 -0.34
N ALA A 113 -6.17 1.51 -0.64
CA ALA A 113 -5.71 1.10 -1.97
C ALA A 113 -6.68 1.57 -3.07
N ARG A 114 -7.98 1.31 -2.90
CA ARG A 114 -9.02 1.72 -3.86
C ARG A 114 -9.10 3.25 -4.03
N ILE A 115 -8.97 4.01 -2.94
CA ILE A 115 -8.92 5.47 -3.02
C ILE A 115 -7.70 5.90 -3.85
N VAL A 116 -6.54 5.29 -3.63
CA VAL A 116 -5.33 5.59 -4.40
C VAL A 116 -5.56 5.27 -5.87
N GLU A 117 -6.08 4.10 -6.22
CA GLU A 117 -6.38 3.73 -7.61
C GLU A 117 -7.30 4.75 -8.29
N GLU A 118 -8.37 5.17 -7.59
CA GLU A 118 -9.35 6.13 -8.11
C GLU A 118 -8.78 7.54 -8.28
N GLU A 119 -7.84 7.95 -7.43
CA GLU A 119 -7.30 9.32 -7.43
C GLU A 119 -5.98 9.46 -8.21
N SER A 120 -5.27 8.37 -8.55
CA SER A 120 -3.91 8.41 -9.10
C SER A 120 -3.63 7.55 -10.34
N SER A 121 -4.62 6.90 -10.94
CA SER A 121 -4.44 5.96 -12.08
C SER A 121 -3.46 4.80 -11.82
N LEU A 122 -2.98 4.65 -10.59
CA LEU A 122 -2.30 3.45 -10.15
C LEU A 122 -3.27 2.28 -10.17
N THR A 123 -2.75 1.09 -10.43
CA THR A 123 -3.46 -0.19 -10.33
C THR A 123 -2.88 -0.94 -9.15
N GLY A 124 -3.74 -1.36 -8.21
CA GLY A 124 -3.32 -2.05 -7.00
C GLY A 124 -3.48 -3.56 -7.11
N HIS A 125 -2.48 -4.27 -6.59
CA HIS A 125 -2.47 -5.72 -6.48
C HIS A 125 -1.87 -6.15 -5.15
N ASP A 126 -2.53 -7.11 -4.53
CA ASP A 126 -2.11 -7.76 -3.30
C ASP A 126 -1.44 -9.08 -3.68
N PHE A 127 -0.10 -9.10 -3.67
CA PHE A 127 0.71 -10.25 -4.06
C PHE A 127 0.78 -11.34 -2.99
N GLU A 128 0.48 -11.00 -1.73
CA GLU A 128 0.47 -11.97 -0.62
C GLU A 128 -0.61 -13.03 -0.78
N VAL A 129 -1.71 -12.67 -1.45
CA VAL A 129 -2.86 -13.55 -1.72
C VAL A 129 -3.32 -13.53 -3.18
N ASP A 130 -2.47 -12.99 -4.06
CA ASP A 130 -2.65 -12.90 -5.51
C ASP A 130 -4.03 -12.40 -5.96
N GLN A 131 -4.39 -11.17 -5.57
CA GLN A 131 -5.64 -10.57 -6.01
C GLN A 131 -5.56 -9.06 -6.27
N PRO A 132 -6.34 -8.52 -7.23
CA PRO A 132 -6.46 -7.07 -7.42
C PRO A 132 -7.09 -6.40 -6.21
N THR A 133 -6.61 -5.23 -5.80
CA THR A 133 -7.19 -4.50 -4.64
C THR A 133 -8.61 -4.02 -4.89
N ARG A 134 -8.93 -3.73 -6.15
CA ARG A 134 -10.23 -3.21 -6.56
C ARG A 134 -11.36 -4.21 -6.37
N THR A 135 -11.14 -5.48 -6.69
CA THR A 135 -12.16 -6.54 -6.73
C THR A 135 -11.89 -7.68 -5.76
N GLY A 136 -10.68 -7.76 -5.20
CA GLY A 136 -10.28 -8.78 -4.25
C GLY A 136 -11.01 -8.68 -2.92
N ASP A 137 -11.01 -9.79 -2.19
CA ASP A 137 -11.67 -9.94 -0.90
C ASP A 137 -10.69 -9.67 0.25
N PRO A 138 -10.88 -8.58 1.03
CA PRO A 138 -10.04 -8.29 2.19
C PRO A 138 -10.07 -9.39 3.26
N ALA A 139 -11.07 -10.28 3.27
CA ALA A 139 -11.13 -11.40 4.21
C ALA A 139 -10.05 -12.46 3.93
N ILE A 140 -9.71 -12.69 2.66
CA ILE A 140 -8.62 -13.60 2.26
C ILE A 140 -7.28 -13.03 2.75
N ALA A 141 -7.06 -11.73 2.52
CA ALA A 141 -5.89 -11.01 2.98
C ALA A 141 -5.78 -11.00 4.52
N ALA A 142 -6.91 -10.82 5.23
CA ALA A 142 -6.96 -10.89 6.69
C ALA A 142 -6.59 -12.28 7.23
N ALA A 143 -7.04 -13.35 6.57
CA ALA A 143 -6.68 -14.72 6.95
C ALA A 143 -5.17 -14.97 6.80
N ARG A 144 -4.57 -14.44 5.72
CA ARG A 144 -3.12 -14.49 5.50
C ARG A 144 -2.37 -13.69 6.58
N LEU A 145 -2.78 -12.46 6.86
CA LEU A 145 -2.20 -11.60 7.90
C LEU A 145 -2.25 -12.28 9.28
N SER A 146 -3.39 -12.86 9.65
CA SER A 146 -3.56 -13.56 10.95
C SER A 146 -2.62 -14.76 11.05
N SER A 147 -2.56 -15.58 10.00
CA SER A 147 -1.75 -16.81 9.99
C SER A 147 -0.26 -16.53 10.20
N VAL A 148 0.27 -15.48 9.55
CA VAL A 148 1.68 -15.08 9.71
C VAL A 148 1.92 -14.41 11.07
N SER A 149 0.98 -13.59 11.54
CA SER A 149 1.10 -12.92 12.84
C SER A 149 1.09 -13.92 14.00
N GLU A 150 0.21 -14.92 13.95
CA GLU A 150 0.16 -16.01 14.93
C GLU A 150 1.45 -16.84 14.90
N TRP A 151 1.96 -17.20 13.72
CA TRP A 151 3.23 -17.90 13.59
C TRP A 151 4.38 -17.11 14.23
N THR A 152 4.46 -15.80 13.95
CA THR A 152 5.49 -14.90 14.48
C THR A 152 5.41 -14.84 16.01
N GLN A 153 4.21 -14.69 16.58
CA GLN A 153 4.01 -14.66 18.03
C GLN A 153 4.45 -15.96 18.71
N HIS A 154 4.25 -17.11 18.06
CA HIS A 154 4.59 -18.42 18.63
C HIS A 154 6.05 -18.83 18.48
N HIS A 155 6.80 -18.29 17.51
CA HIS A 155 8.14 -18.78 17.16
C HIS A 155 9.25 -17.74 17.29
N LEU A 156 8.91 -16.46 17.45
CA LEU A 156 9.88 -15.36 17.51
C LEU A 156 9.72 -14.50 18.77
N SER A 157 8.96 -14.98 19.77
CA SER A 157 8.82 -14.36 21.10
C SER A 157 9.88 -14.82 22.10
#